data_AF-A0A944NV82-F1
#
_entry.id   AF-A0A944NV82-F1
#
_cell.length_a   1.000
_cell.length_b   1.000
_cell.length_c   1.000
_cell.angle_alpha   90.00
_cell.angle_beta   90.00
_cell.angle_gamma   90.00
#
_symmetry.space_group_name_H-M   'P 1'
#
loop_
_entity.id
_entity.type
_entity.pdbx_description
1 polymer ?
#
loop_
_entity_poly.entity_id
_entity_poly.type
_entity_poly.pdbx_seq_one_letter_code
_entity_poly.pdbx_strand_id
1 'polypeptide(L)' 'MISPDIENLIALLAKLPGLGPRSARRAVLHLIKRRESLLVPLTGALE' A
#
# COMPACT_ATOMS: atom_id res chain seq x y z
N MET A 1 1.79 17.68 0.05
CA MET A 1 2.43 16.66 -0.80
C MET A 1 2.50 15.36 -0.01
N ILE A 2 2.23 14.23 -0.65
CA ILE A 2 2.42 12.91 -0.04
C ILE A 2 3.94 12.66 0.04
N SER A 3 4.43 11.91 1.03
CA SER A 3 5.87 11.64 1.11
C SER A 3 6.33 10.81 -0.10
N PRO A 4 7.58 10.98 -0.57
CA PRO A 4 8.13 10.20 -1.69
C PRO A 4 8.00 8.67 -1.46
N ASP A 5 8.14 8.23 -0.21
CA ASP A 5 8.03 6.80 0.14
C ASP A 5 6.62 6.26 -0.08
N ILE A 6 5.58 7.05 0.26
CA ILE A 6 4.19 6.66 0.02
C ILE A 6 3.90 6.66 -1.49
N GLU A 7 4.44 7.60 -2.25
CA GLU A 7 4.29 7.60 -3.71
C GLU A 7 4.94 6.37 -4.35
N ASN A 8 6.14 6.00 -3.91
CA ASN A 8 6.81 4.77 -4.34
C ASN A 8 5.99 3.52 -3.99
N LEU A 9 5.45 3.43 -2.77
CA LEU A 9 4.62 2.30 -2.36
C LEU A 9 3.34 2.20 -3.19
N ILE A 10 2.70 3.33 -3.51
CA ILE A 10 1.54 3.37 -4.40
C ILE A 10 1.92 2.86 -5.79
N ALA A 11 3.07 3.30 -6.32
CA ALA A 11 3.55 2.86 -7.63
C ALA A 11 3.85 1.36 -7.67
N LEU A 12 4.39 0.79 -6.60
CA LEU A 12 4.63 -0.66 -6.48
C LEU A 12 3.31 -1.44 -6.44
N LEU A 13 2.36 -1.04 -5.60
CA LEU A 13 1.05 -1.70 -5.49
C LEU A 13 0.22 -1.59 -6.78
N ALA A 14 0.38 -0.51 -7.54
CA ALA A 14 -0.29 -0.32 -8.82
C ALA A 14 0.23 -1.26 -9.94
N LYS A 15 1.31 -2.00 -9.71
CA LYS A 15 1.80 -3.04 -10.62
C LYS A 15 1.14 -4.40 -10.40
N LEU A 16 0.36 -4.57 -9.33
CA LEU A 16 -0.34 -5.81 -9.06
C LEU A 16 -1.54 -5.98 -10.00
N PRO A 17 -1.83 -7.21 -10.46
CA PRO A 17 -3.00 -7.46 -11.30
C PRO A 17 -4.28 -7.05 -10.55
N GLY A 18 -5.10 -6.20 -11.17
CA GLY A 18 -6.34 -5.70 -10.58
C GLY A 18 -6.21 -4.44 -9.70
N LEU A 19 -4.98 -3.95 -9.43
CA LEU A 19 -4.78 -2.66 -8.75
C LEU A 19 -4.28 -1.59 -9.73
N GLY A 20 -5.15 -0.65 -10.10
CA GLY A 20 -4.74 0.57 -10.79
C GLY A 20 -4.24 1.65 -9.83
N PRO A 21 -3.68 2.77 -10.34
CA PRO A 21 -3.12 3.85 -9.50
C PRO A 21 -4.09 4.39 -8.44
N ARG A 22 -5.38 4.48 -8.79
CA ARG A 22 -6.43 4.99 -7.88
C ARG A 22 -6.77 3.99 -6.77
N SER A 23 -6.85 2.69 -7.07
CA SER A 23 -7.13 1.67 -6.06
C SER A 23 -5.90 1.38 -5.20
N ALA A 24 -4.70 1.39 -5.78
CA ALA A 24 -3.43 1.29 -5.04
C ALA A 24 -3.28 2.42 -4.01
N ARG A 25 -3.56 3.68 -4.40
CA ARG A 25 -3.57 4.81 -3.46
C ARG A 25 -4.54 4.59 -2.30
N ARG A 26 -5.75 4.12 -2.58
CA ARG A 26 -6.74 3.80 -1.53
C ARG A 26 -6.25 2.69 -0.61
N ALA A 27 -5.66 1.64 -1.16
CA ALA A 27 -5.11 0.52 -0.39
C ALA A 27 -3.97 0.99 0.54
N VAL A 28 -2.99 1.75 0.02
CA VAL A 28 -1.88 2.28 0.81
C VAL A 28 -2.37 3.14 1.97
N LEU A 29 -3.25 4.11 1.70
CA LEU A 29 -3.79 4.97 2.75
C LEU A 29 -4.59 4.18 3.80
N HIS A 30 -5.28 3.11 3.38
CA HIS A 30 -5.98 2.22 4.29
C HIS A 30 -5.02 1.41 5.18
N LEU A 31 -3.94 0.86 4.61
CA LEU A 31 -2.90 0.12 5.32
C LEU A 31 -2.18 1.02 6.34
N ILE A 32 -1.83 2.25 5.96
CA ILE A 32 -1.18 3.22 6.87
C ILE A 32 -2.12 3.62 8.02
N LYS A 33 -3.42 3.73 7.77
CA LYS A 33 -4.40 4.01 8.83
C LYS A 33 -4.58 2.82 9.79
N ARG A 34 -4.24 1.59 9.37
CA ARG A 34 -4.44 0.33 10.10
C ARG A 34 -3.16 -0.50 10.13
N ARG A 35 -2.06 0.11 10.60
CA ARG A 35 -0.73 -0.51 10.58
C ARG A 35 -0.68 -1.86 11.29
N GLU A 36 -1.06 -1.90 12.57
CA GLU A 36 -0.98 -3.11 13.39
C GLU A 36 -1.87 -4.25 12.88
N SER A 37 -3.10 -3.94 12.44
CA SER A 37 -4.07 -4.96 12.08
C SER A 37 -4.03 -5.40 10.62
N LEU A 38 -3.41 -4.62 9.73
CA LEU A 38 -3.33 -4.96 8.30
C LEU A 38 -1.90 -4.92 7.75
N LEU A 39 -1.14 -3.85 8.00
CA LEU A 39 0.18 -3.69 7.38
C LEU A 39 1.19 -4.70 7.94
N VAL A 40 1.30 -4.82 9.26
CA VAL A 40 2.21 -5.76 9.93
C VAL A 40 1.96 -7.22 9.50
N PRO A 41 0.73 -7.77 9.58
CA PRO A 41 0.49 -9.14 9.15
C PRO A 41 0.66 -9.32 7.64
N LEU A 42 0.40 -8.29 6.82
CA LEU A 42 0.67 -8.34 5.39
C LEU A 42 2.17 -8.49 5.11
N THR A 43 3.04 -7.73 5.78
CA THR A 43 4.49 -7.90 5.66
C THR A 43 4.94 -9.30 6.07
N GLY A 44 4.43 -9.84 7.18
CA GLY A 44 4.78 -11.20 7.62
C GLY A 44 4.26 -12.31 6.69
N ALA A 45 3.28 -12.03 5.83
CA ALA A 45 2.82 -12.96 4.79
C ALA A 45 3.63 -12.87 3.48
N LEU A 46 4.46 -11.82 3.33
CA LEU A 46 5.32 -11.60 2.16
C LEU A 46 6.78 -12.02 2.40
N GLU A 47 7.17 -12.21 3.66
CA GLU A 47 8.41 -12.91 4.06
C GLU A 47 8.33 -14.40 3.72
#